data_AF-A0A537PIY4-F1
#
_entry.id   AF-A0A537PIY4-F1
#
_cell.length_a   1.000
_cell.length_b   1.000
_cell.length_c   1.000
_cell.angle_alpha   90.00
_cell.angle_beta   90.00
_cell.angle_gamma   90.00
#
_symmetry.space_group_name_H-M   'P 1'
#
loop_
_entity.id
_entity.type
_entity.pdbx_description
1 polymer ?
#
loop_
_entity_poly.entity_id
_entity_poly.type
_entity_poly.pdbx_seq_one_letter_code
_entity_poly.pdbx_strand_id
1 'polypeptide(L)'
;MNARKDARRNPPRLLFRLLGPGLVTGAADDDPSGIATYSQAGAHFAYGLLWTVFLTTPFMIAIQLVSAHIGRVTGKGIVANVKQFYPRPVVVVLVALLVTANTINIAADLAAMGEALALVIGGLPREHALVFAAGSVLLQVFVPYRFYAPILKALTLVLFLYVATALTIRIPWGEALAGTVWPKPSLDWDYLLTVVAVLGTTISPYLFFW
;
A
#
# COMPACT_ATOMS: atom_id res chain seq x y z
N MET A 1 21.52 20.45 29.46
CA MET A 1 22.10 19.25 30.11
C MET A 1 21.04 18.38 30.81
N ASN A 2 19.82 18.21 30.26
CA ASN A 2 18.74 17.40 30.89
C ASN A 2 18.04 16.37 29.96
N ALA A 3 18.36 16.31 28.66
CA ALA A 3 17.67 15.40 27.72
C ALA A 3 18.12 13.92 27.81
N ARG A 4 19.19 13.61 28.55
CA ARG A 4 19.73 12.24 28.65
C ARG A 4 19.05 11.37 29.72
N LYS A 5 18.20 11.93 30.59
CA LYS A 5 17.59 11.20 31.71
C LYS A 5 16.22 10.57 31.41
N ASP A 6 15.51 11.03 30.37
CA ASP A 6 14.17 10.51 30.05
C ASP A 6 14.16 9.27 29.15
N ALA A 7 15.31 8.91 28.55
CA ALA A 7 15.45 7.75 27.68
C ALA A 7 15.41 6.39 28.40
N ARG A 8 15.37 6.37 29.74
CA ARG A 8 15.50 5.12 30.53
C ARG A 8 14.20 4.55 31.09
N ARG A 9 13.02 5.13 30.81
CA ARG A 9 11.82 4.78 31.59
C ARG A 9 10.71 3.98 30.91
N ASN A 10 10.72 3.71 29.60
CA ASN A 10 9.73 2.80 28.99
C ASN A 10 10.19 2.24 27.62
N PRO A 11 10.93 1.12 27.56
CA PRO A 11 11.37 0.51 26.30
C PRO A 11 10.24 0.17 25.31
N PRO A 12 9.06 -0.37 25.71
CA PRO A 12 8.02 -0.70 24.73
C PRO A 12 7.39 0.55 24.11
N ARG A 13 7.18 1.62 24.89
CA ARG A 13 6.60 2.88 24.35
C ARG A 13 7.52 3.56 23.34
N LEU A 14 8.84 3.42 23.50
CA LEU A 14 9.80 3.93 22.53
C LEU A 14 9.80 3.09 21.25
N LEU A 15 9.74 1.75 21.38
CA LEU A 15 9.65 0.83 20.25
C LEU A 15 8.36 1.03 19.44
N PHE A 16 7.21 1.17 20.09
CA PHE A 16 5.93 1.49 19.43
C PHE A 16 5.94 2.87 18.75
N ARG A 17 6.73 3.82 19.27
CA ARG A 17 6.87 5.16 18.67
C ARG A 17 7.85 5.18 17.49
N LEU A 18 8.85 4.28 17.49
CA LEU A 18 9.84 4.09 16.41
C LEU A 18 9.31 3.21 15.28
N LEU A 19 8.51 2.18 15.60
CA LEU A 19 7.81 1.34 14.64
C LEU A 19 6.57 2.04 14.06
N GLY A 20 6.05 3.06 14.75
CA GLY A 20 4.83 3.78 14.37
C GLY A 20 4.81 4.29 12.93
N PRO A 21 5.83 5.00 12.43
CA PRO A 21 5.83 5.49 11.06
C PRO A 21 5.89 4.34 10.05
N GLY A 22 6.81 3.39 10.23
CA GLY A 22 7.02 2.27 9.29
C GLY A 22 5.88 1.25 9.24
N LEU A 23 5.23 1.01 10.38
CA LEU A 23 4.08 0.11 10.45
C LEU A 23 2.82 0.77 9.89
N VAL A 24 2.66 2.08 10.07
CA VAL A 24 1.56 2.83 9.45
C VAL A 24 1.78 3.02 7.95
N THR A 25 3.02 3.24 7.47
CA THR A 25 3.30 3.21 6.01
C THR A 25 3.00 1.84 5.42
N GLY A 26 3.48 0.76 6.05
CA GLY A 26 3.30 -0.59 5.53
C GLY A 26 1.83 -1.01 5.51
N ALA A 27 1.05 -0.63 6.52
CA ALA A 27 -0.38 -0.90 6.54
C ALA A 27 -1.19 0.03 5.61
N ALA A 28 -0.65 1.18 5.22
CA ALA A 28 -1.24 2.07 4.23
C ALA A 28 -0.94 1.65 2.78
N ASP A 29 0.07 0.79 2.58
CA ASP A 29 0.45 0.22 1.29
C ASP A 29 -0.51 -0.88 0.81
N ASP A 30 -1.24 -1.51 1.74
CA ASP A 30 -2.25 -2.53 1.43
C ASP A 30 -3.61 -1.87 1.18
N ASP A 31 -3.71 -1.15 0.06
CA ASP A 31 -4.91 -0.45 -0.38
C ASP A 31 -5.95 -1.41 -0.99
N PRO A 32 -7.25 -1.02 -1.05
CA PRO A 32 -8.30 -1.89 -1.60
C PRO A 32 -8.02 -2.35 -3.02
N SER A 33 -7.40 -1.50 -3.85
CA SER A 33 -7.04 -1.86 -5.22
C SER A 33 -5.90 -2.89 -5.29
N GLY A 34 -4.89 -2.80 -4.41
CA GLY A 34 -3.87 -3.82 -4.25
C GLY A 34 -4.43 -5.17 -3.81
N ILE A 35 -5.29 -5.17 -2.79
CA ILE A 35 -5.99 -6.38 -2.30
C ILE A 35 -6.78 -7.05 -3.43
N ALA A 36 -7.54 -6.26 -4.21
CA ALA A 36 -8.29 -6.77 -5.35
C ALA A 36 -7.37 -7.37 -6.42
N THR A 37 -6.26 -6.69 -6.74
CA THR A 37 -5.26 -7.14 -7.70
C THR A 37 -4.63 -8.47 -7.28
N TYR A 38 -4.19 -8.60 -6.03
CA TYR A 38 -3.61 -9.85 -5.52
C TYR A 38 -4.64 -10.98 -5.46
N SER A 39 -5.88 -10.66 -5.09
CA SER A 39 -6.98 -11.64 -5.06
C SER A 39 -7.31 -12.15 -6.46
N GLN A 40 -7.37 -11.26 -7.46
CA GLN A 40 -7.55 -11.62 -8.87
C GLN A 40 -6.37 -12.45 -9.37
N ALA A 41 -5.14 -12.01 -9.11
CA ALA A 41 -3.92 -12.73 -9.47
C ALA A 41 -3.92 -14.17 -8.92
N GLY A 42 -4.28 -14.35 -7.65
CA GLY A 42 -4.41 -15.66 -7.01
C GLY A 42 -5.57 -16.50 -7.57
N ALA A 43 -6.69 -15.89 -7.93
CA ALA A 43 -7.83 -16.60 -8.53
C ALA A 43 -7.51 -17.12 -9.94
N HIS A 44 -6.81 -16.34 -10.75
CA HIS A 44 -6.49 -16.70 -12.14
C HIS A 44 -5.24 -17.60 -12.26
N PHE A 45 -4.21 -17.34 -11.46
CA PHE A 45 -2.90 -18.00 -11.59
C PHE A 45 -2.50 -18.85 -10.38
N ALA A 46 -3.39 -19.01 -9.39
CA ALA A 46 -3.12 -19.72 -8.14
C ALA A 46 -1.80 -19.23 -7.51
N TYR A 47 -0.85 -20.13 -7.30
CA TYR A 47 0.46 -19.83 -6.72
C TYR A 47 1.51 -19.38 -7.75
N GLY A 48 1.16 -19.31 -9.04
CA GLY A 48 2.10 -19.06 -10.15
C GLY A 48 2.72 -17.67 -10.16
N LEU A 49 2.16 -16.72 -9.41
CA LEU A 49 2.69 -15.37 -9.26
C LEU A 49 3.38 -15.13 -7.91
N LEU A 50 3.43 -16.11 -7.01
CA LEU A 50 4.07 -15.90 -5.70
C LEU A 50 5.56 -15.57 -5.79
N TRP A 51 6.24 -16.01 -6.85
CA TRP A 51 7.66 -15.69 -7.07
C TRP A 51 7.92 -14.18 -7.19
N THR A 52 6.93 -13.38 -7.59
CA THR A 52 7.10 -11.92 -7.72
C THR A 52 7.45 -11.29 -6.39
N VAL A 53 7.10 -11.92 -5.25
CA VAL A 53 7.44 -11.46 -3.90
C VAL A 53 8.95 -11.32 -3.70
N PHE A 54 9.75 -12.19 -4.33
CA PHE A 54 11.21 -12.13 -4.27
C PHE A 54 11.78 -10.90 -4.98
N LEU A 55 11.03 -10.35 -5.93
CA LEU A 55 11.40 -9.16 -6.66
C LEU A 55 10.83 -7.90 -6.01
N THR A 56 9.53 -7.90 -5.70
CA THR A 56 8.83 -6.75 -5.13
C THR A 56 9.35 -6.37 -3.75
N THR A 57 9.59 -7.36 -2.88
CA THR A 57 10.04 -7.11 -1.50
C THR A 57 11.37 -6.35 -1.41
N PRO A 58 12.48 -6.81 -2.03
CA PRO A 58 13.74 -6.07 -1.97
C PRO A 58 13.66 -4.72 -2.68
N PHE A 59 12.90 -4.60 -3.76
CA PHE A 59 12.70 -3.31 -4.42
C PHE A 59 11.96 -2.32 -3.54
N MET A 60 10.86 -2.74 -2.91
CA MET A 60 10.12 -1.94 -1.96
C MET A 60 11.03 -1.47 -0.81
N ILE A 61 11.75 -2.40 -0.18
CA ILE A 61 12.68 -2.09 0.91
C ILE A 61 13.73 -1.07 0.45
N ALA A 62 14.34 -1.28 -0.72
CA ALA A 62 15.35 -0.37 -1.26
C ALA A 62 14.78 1.04 -1.46
N ILE A 63 13.60 1.15 -2.07
CA ILE A 63 13.00 2.46 -2.37
C ILE A 63 12.53 3.17 -1.10
N GLN A 64 11.92 2.47 -0.15
CA GLN A 64 11.54 3.05 1.15
C GLN A 64 12.78 3.49 1.93
N LEU A 65 13.87 2.70 1.93
CA LEU A 65 15.12 3.08 2.58
C LEU A 65 15.75 4.32 1.96
N VAL A 66 15.78 4.42 0.62
CA VAL A 66 16.29 5.60 -0.08
C VAL A 66 15.45 6.83 0.25
N SER A 67 14.12 6.71 0.20
CA SER A 67 13.19 7.80 0.51
C SER A 67 13.36 8.28 1.95
N ALA A 68 13.40 7.35 2.91
CA ALA A 68 13.65 7.65 4.32
C ALA A 68 15.03 8.28 4.55
N HIS A 69 16.07 7.82 3.85
CA HIS A 69 17.41 8.37 3.95
C HIS A 69 17.47 9.81 3.43
N ILE A 70 16.87 10.08 2.27
CA ILE A 70 16.77 11.43 1.70
C ILE A 70 16.02 12.35 2.66
N GLY A 71 14.87 11.93 3.18
CA GLY A 71 14.08 12.71 4.15
C GLY A 71 14.87 13.00 5.43
N ARG A 72 15.58 12.01 5.97
CA ARG A 72 16.41 12.15 7.17
C ARG A 72 17.61 13.08 6.99
N VAL A 73 18.30 13.02 5.85
CA VAL A 73 19.51 13.83 5.60
C VAL A 73 19.16 15.26 5.21
N THR A 74 18.16 15.44 4.35
CA THR A 74 17.81 16.76 3.80
C THR A 74 16.81 17.53 4.67
N GLY A 75 16.08 16.85 5.55
CA GLY A 75 14.98 17.42 6.32
C GLY A 75 13.79 17.87 5.45
N LYS A 76 13.75 17.45 4.18
CA LYS A 76 12.79 17.88 3.16
C LYS A 76 12.26 16.66 2.42
N GLY A 77 10.99 16.72 1.98
CA GLY A 77 10.42 15.69 1.11
C GLY A 77 11.05 15.68 -0.28
N ILE A 78 10.86 14.58 -1.02
CA ILE A 78 11.49 14.35 -2.33
C ILE A 78 11.19 15.48 -3.32
N VAL A 79 9.95 15.98 -3.42
CA VAL A 79 9.60 17.10 -4.31
C VAL A 79 10.43 18.35 -4.02
N ALA A 80 10.63 18.66 -2.74
CA ALA A 80 11.37 19.85 -2.33
C ALA A 80 12.88 19.73 -2.63
N ASN A 81 13.41 18.51 -2.68
CA ASN A 81 14.77 18.25 -3.14
C ASN A 81 14.87 18.32 -4.66
N VAL A 82 13.96 17.66 -5.39
CA VAL A 82 13.93 17.69 -6.86
C VAL A 82 13.83 19.13 -7.40
N LYS A 83 13.04 20.00 -6.75
CA LYS A 83 12.91 21.43 -7.09
C LYS A 83 14.22 22.22 -6.98
N GLN A 84 15.20 21.76 -6.20
CA GLN A 84 16.50 22.42 -6.07
C GLN A 84 17.48 22.02 -7.18
N PHE A 85 17.32 20.83 -7.76
CA PHE A 85 18.25 20.29 -8.76
C PHE A 85 17.72 20.36 -10.20
N TYR A 86 16.40 20.44 -10.40
CA TYR A 86 15.78 20.40 -11.73
C TYR A 86 15.07 21.71 -12.10
N PRO A 87 15.03 22.06 -13.40
CA PRO A 87 14.31 23.24 -13.86
C PRO A 87 12.79 23.07 -13.66
N ARG A 88 12.10 24.19 -13.43
CA ARG A 88 10.66 24.22 -13.10
C ARG A 88 9.76 23.37 -14.02
N PRO A 89 9.95 23.33 -15.36
CA PRO A 89 9.10 22.53 -16.23
C PRO A 89 9.15 21.03 -15.93
N VAL A 90 10.33 20.49 -15.63
CA VAL A 90 10.52 19.07 -15.30
C VAL A 90 9.79 18.72 -14.02
N VAL A 91 9.89 19.57 -13.00
CA VAL A 91 9.21 19.36 -11.71
C VAL A 91 7.69 19.40 -11.88
N VAL A 92 7.17 20.31 -12.70
CA VAL A 92 5.73 20.40 -12.98
C VAL A 92 5.23 19.13 -13.69
N VAL A 93 5.97 18.62 -14.68
CA VAL A 93 5.62 17.36 -15.36
C VAL A 93 5.62 16.19 -14.38
N LEU A 94 6.64 16.07 -13.53
CA LEU A 94 6.71 15.00 -12.51
C LEU A 94 5.54 15.08 -11.52
N VAL A 95 5.19 16.29 -11.06
CA VAL A 95 4.04 16.48 -10.16
C VAL A 95 2.73 16.17 -10.87
N ALA A 96 2.57 16.56 -12.14
CA ALA A 96 1.36 16.24 -12.92
C ALA A 96 1.20 14.72 -13.11
N LEU A 97 2.28 14.00 -13.40
CA LEU A 97 2.28 12.53 -13.50
C LEU A 97 1.90 11.90 -12.15
N LEU A 98 2.47 12.39 -11.05
CA LEU A 98 2.16 11.92 -9.71
C LEU A 98 0.68 12.13 -9.35
N VAL A 99 0.15 13.33 -9.60
CA VAL A 99 -1.26 13.65 -9.35
C VAL A 99 -2.17 12.76 -10.17
N THR A 100 -1.84 12.54 -11.45
CA THR A 100 -2.61 11.66 -12.34
C THR A 100 -2.60 10.22 -11.83
N ALA A 101 -1.42 9.66 -11.52
CA ALA A 101 -1.29 8.31 -11.00
C ALA A 101 -2.08 8.11 -9.69
N ASN A 102 -1.95 9.05 -8.75
CA ASN A 102 -2.67 8.97 -7.47
C ASN A 102 -4.18 9.12 -7.64
N THR A 103 -4.63 9.93 -8.60
CA THR A 103 -6.07 10.07 -8.90
C THR A 103 -6.64 8.76 -9.44
N ILE A 104 -5.89 8.08 -10.32
CA ILE A 104 -6.27 6.75 -10.83
C ILE A 104 -6.30 5.74 -9.68
N ASN A 105 -5.31 5.77 -8.77
CA ASN A 105 -5.26 4.88 -7.61
C ASN A 105 -6.50 5.03 -6.71
N ILE A 106 -6.84 6.27 -6.36
CA ILE A 106 -8.04 6.55 -5.54
C ILE A 106 -9.31 6.07 -6.26
N ALA A 107 -9.40 6.22 -7.57
CA ALA A 107 -10.54 5.72 -8.34
C ALA A 107 -10.63 4.18 -8.30
N ALA A 108 -9.49 3.49 -8.41
CA ALA A 108 -9.40 2.03 -8.30
C ALA A 108 -9.78 1.55 -6.89
N ASP A 109 -9.31 2.24 -5.85
CA ASP A 109 -9.66 1.91 -4.45
C ASP A 109 -11.16 2.02 -4.20
N LEU A 110 -11.78 3.12 -4.66
CA LEU A 110 -13.22 3.32 -4.52
C LEU A 110 -14.04 2.26 -5.27
N ALA A 111 -13.58 1.84 -6.45
CA ALA A 111 -14.20 0.76 -7.21
C ALA A 111 -14.09 -0.58 -6.45
N ALA A 112 -12.90 -0.93 -5.96
CA ALA A 112 -12.65 -2.14 -5.20
C ALA A 112 -13.47 -2.17 -3.89
N MET A 113 -13.56 -1.05 -3.18
CA MET A 113 -14.42 -0.92 -1.99
C MET A 113 -15.90 -1.14 -2.33
N GLY A 114 -16.37 -0.58 -3.45
CA GLY A 114 -17.74 -0.75 -3.93
C GLY A 114 -18.08 -2.21 -4.28
N GLU A 115 -17.16 -2.91 -4.95
CA GLU A 115 -17.29 -4.34 -5.23
C GLU A 115 -17.27 -5.19 -3.96
N ALA A 116 -16.34 -4.90 -3.04
CA ALA A 116 -16.27 -5.60 -1.75
C ALA A 116 -17.58 -5.47 -0.96
N LEU A 117 -18.20 -4.27 -0.95
CA LEU A 117 -19.48 -4.08 -0.29
C LEU A 117 -20.62 -4.83 -1.01
N ALA A 118 -20.63 -4.82 -2.34
CA ALA A 118 -21.60 -5.56 -3.13
C ALA A 118 -21.55 -7.07 -2.85
N LEU A 119 -20.36 -7.64 -2.59
CA LEU A 119 -20.21 -9.05 -2.22
C LEU A 119 -20.82 -9.38 -0.84
N VAL A 120 -20.89 -8.42 0.09
CA VAL A 120 -21.39 -8.66 1.46
C VAL A 120 -22.89 -8.45 1.57
N ILE A 121 -23.40 -7.35 1.02
CA ILE A 121 -24.82 -6.94 1.18
C ILE A 121 -25.63 -7.01 -0.11
N GLY A 122 -25.00 -7.36 -1.24
CA GLY A 122 -25.62 -7.28 -2.56
C GLY A 122 -25.72 -5.84 -3.10
N GLY A 123 -26.39 -5.67 -4.23
CA GLY A 123 -26.63 -4.38 -4.87
C GLY A 123 -25.64 -4.02 -5.97
N LEU A 124 -25.67 -2.76 -6.40
CA LEU A 124 -24.90 -2.26 -7.55
C LEU A 124 -23.54 -1.71 -7.08
N PRO A 125 -22.40 -2.31 -7.49
CA PRO A 125 -21.06 -1.87 -7.06
C PRO A 125 -20.78 -0.39 -7.32
N ARG A 126 -21.31 0.13 -8.43
CA ARG A 126 -21.15 1.55 -8.81
C ARG A 126 -21.81 2.51 -7.83
N GLU A 127 -22.98 2.17 -7.31
CA GLU A 127 -23.68 3.02 -6.33
C GLU A 127 -22.91 3.02 -5.00
N HIS A 128 -22.45 1.85 -4.57
CA HIS A 128 -21.60 1.71 -3.38
C HIS A 128 -20.31 2.52 -3.50
N ALA A 129 -19.62 2.46 -4.66
CA ALA A 129 -18.43 3.26 -4.91
C ALA A 129 -18.69 4.77 -4.83
N LEU A 130 -19.83 5.24 -5.35
CA LEU A 130 -20.23 6.66 -5.24
C LEU A 130 -20.50 7.07 -3.78
N VAL A 131 -21.13 6.20 -2.99
CA VAL A 131 -21.36 6.44 -1.56
C VAL A 131 -20.03 6.52 -0.81
N PHE A 132 -19.09 5.61 -1.09
CA PHE A 132 -17.75 5.68 -0.51
C PHE A 132 -16.99 6.94 -0.95
N ALA A 133 -17.10 7.34 -2.22
CA ALA A 133 -16.47 8.56 -2.72
C ALA A 133 -17.00 9.81 -1.99
N ALA A 134 -18.32 9.94 -1.89
CA ALA A 134 -18.96 11.05 -1.18
C ALA A 134 -18.59 11.03 0.31
N GLY A 135 -18.65 9.86 0.96
CA GLY A 135 -18.27 9.69 2.36
C GLY A 135 -16.82 10.09 2.63
N SER A 136 -15.88 9.64 1.80
CA SER A 136 -14.46 9.97 1.91
C SER A 136 -14.22 11.48 1.77
N VAL A 137 -14.84 12.14 0.79
CA VAL A 137 -14.72 13.60 0.60
C VAL A 137 -15.30 14.35 1.80
N LEU A 138 -16.48 13.96 2.27
CA LEU A 138 -17.12 14.60 3.43
C LEU A 138 -16.25 14.44 4.69
N LEU A 139 -15.71 13.24 4.94
CA LEU A 139 -14.81 13.01 6.06
C LEU A 139 -13.55 13.88 5.97
N GLN A 140 -12.95 13.99 4.78
CA GLN A 140 -11.76 14.81 4.55
C GLN A 140 -12.01 16.31 4.82
N VAL A 141 -13.20 16.80 4.47
CA VAL A 141 -13.58 18.23 4.63
C VAL A 141 -14.01 18.56 6.05
N PHE A 142 -14.79 17.68 6.69
CA PHE A 142 -15.47 17.99 7.95
C PHE A 142 -14.78 17.40 9.19
N VAL A 143 -13.94 16.37 9.05
CA VAL A 143 -13.33 15.68 10.20
C VAL A 143 -11.82 15.94 10.26
N PRO A 144 -11.31 16.57 11.34
CA PRO A 144 -9.87 16.77 11.49
C PRO A 144 -9.11 15.45 11.62
N TYR A 145 -7.96 15.34 10.96
CA TYR A 145 -7.08 14.16 10.93
C TYR A 145 -6.86 13.49 12.30
N ARG A 146 -6.66 14.30 13.35
CA ARG A 146 -6.43 13.81 14.72
C ARG A 146 -7.54 12.90 15.27
N PHE A 147 -8.77 13.05 14.79
CA PHE A 147 -9.92 12.28 15.27
C PHE A 147 -10.08 10.94 14.55
N TYR A 148 -9.85 10.88 13.24
CA TYR A 148 -10.03 9.64 12.49
C TYR A 148 -8.75 8.80 12.35
N ALA A 149 -7.55 9.39 12.48
CA ALA A 149 -6.29 8.64 12.40
C ALA A 149 -6.16 7.47 13.39
N PRO A 150 -6.64 7.56 14.67
CA PRO A 150 -6.70 6.41 15.56
C PRO A 150 -7.61 5.29 15.05
N ILE A 151 -8.71 5.63 14.40
CA ILE A 151 -9.68 4.67 13.85
C ILE A 151 -9.06 3.93 12.67
N LEU A 152 -8.39 4.64 11.76
CA LEU A 152 -7.66 3.99 10.65
C LEU A 152 -6.60 3.02 11.16
N LYS A 153 -5.84 3.39 12.19
CA LYS A 153 -4.87 2.49 12.83
C LYS A 153 -5.50 1.28 13.52
N ALA A 154 -6.75 1.38 13.97
CA ALA A 154 -7.47 0.23 14.50
C ALA A 154 -7.99 -0.66 13.36
N LEU A 155 -8.42 -0.06 12.24
CA LEU A 155 -8.87 -0.79 11.06
C LEU A 155 -7.73 -1.60 10.41
N THR A 156 -6.47 -1.21 10.54
CA THR A 156 -5.36 -2.05 10.06
C THR A 156 -5.28 -3.40 10.81
N LEU A 157 -5.90 -3.54 11.98
CA LEU A 157 -6.03 -4.84 12.65
C LEU A 157 -6.89 -5.83 11.85
N VAL A 158 -7.73 -5.35 10.92
CA VAL A 158 -8.50 -6.20 10.00
C VAL A 158 -7.56 -7.02 9.11
N LEU A 159 -6.34 -6.54 8.83
CA LEU A 159 -5.34 -7.30 8.06
C LEU A 159 -4.95 -8.64 8.72
N PHE A 160 -5.13 -8.79 10.04
CA PHE A 160 -4.95 -10.08 10.70
C PHE A 160 -5.97 -11.14 10.26
N LEU A 161 -7.07 -10.76 9.60
CA LEU A 161 -7.98 -11.71 8.98
C LEU A 161 -7.28 -12.55 7.90
N TYR A 162 -6.27 -12.04 7.19
CA TYR A 162 -5.47 -12.85 6.26
C TYR A 162 -4.76 -14.01 6.95
N VAL A 163 -4.25 -13.79 8.16
CA VAL A 163 -3.63 -14.85 8.97
C VAL A 163 -4.70 -15.85 9.40
N ALA A 164 -5.87 -15.37 9.84
CA ALA A 164 -6.97 -16.23 10.24
C ALA A 164 -7.48 -17.10 9.07
N THR A 165 -7.63 -16.54 7.87
CA THR A 165 -8.05 -17.30 6.67
C THR A 165 -7.01 -18.33 6.27
N ALA A 166 -5.72 -17.97 6.30
CA ALA A 166 -4.62 -18.90 6.01
C ALA A 166 -4.56 -20.09 6.99
N LEU A 167 -4.93 -19.88 8.26
CA LEU A 167 -5.00 -20.95 9.27
C LEU A 167 -6.26 -21.82 9.16
N THR A 168 -7.34 -21.29 8.58
CA THR A 168 -8.63 -21.99 8.46
C THR A 168 -8.68 -22.87 7.21
N ILE A 169 -8.01 -22.44 6.13
CA ILE A 169 -8.02 -23.13 4.84
C ILE A 169 -6.87 -24.15 4.79
N ARG A 170 -7.11 -25.33 4.19
CA ARG A 170 -6.03 -26.29 3.92
C ARG A 170 -5.21 -25.83 2.72
N ILE A 171 -4.11 -25.14 2.99
CA ILE A 171 -3.17 -24.69 1.96
C ILE A 171 -2.27 -25.87 1.53
N PRO A 172 -2.19 -26.23 0.24
CA PRO A 172 -1.18 -27.15 -0.28
C PRO A 172 0.19 -26.45 -0.27
N TRP A 173 0.85 -26.44 0.89
CA TRP A 173 2.14 -25.76 1.08
C TRP A 173 3.23 -26.19 0.10
N GLY A 174 3.19 -27.45 -0.37
CA GLY A 174 4.11 -27.93 -1.40
C GLY A 174 3.96 -27.18 -2.72
N GLU A 175 2.73 -26.92 -3.16
CA GLU A 175 2.45 -26.15 -4.38
C GLU A 175 2.73 -24.65 -4.19
N ALA A 176 2.39 -24.11 -3.02
CA ALA A 176 2.69 -22.72 -2.69
C ALA A 176 4.20 -22.44 -2.69
N LEU A 177 4.99 -23.30 -2.05
CA LEU A 177 6.45 -23.19 -2.05
C LEU A 177 7.04 -23.43 -3.45
N ALA A 178 6.52 -24.39 -4.20
CA ALA A 178 6.94 -24.64 -5.57
C ALA A 178 6.64 -23.45 -6.49
N GLY A 179 5.46 -22.83 -6.39
CA GLY A 179 5.10 -21.62 -7.16
C GLY A 179 5.91 -20.39 -6.76
N THR A 180 6.38 -20.34 -5.51
CA THR A 180 7.25 -19.29 -5.02
C THR A 180 8.68 -19.44 -5.55
N VAL A 181 9.27 -20.64 -5.42
CA VAL A 181 10.69 -20.88 -5.73
C VAL A 181 10.94 -21.28 -7.19
N TRP A 182 10.00 -21.98 -7.80
CA TRP A 182 10.11 -22.52 -9.16
C TRP A 182 9.01 -21.97 -10.06
N PRO A 183 9.12 -20.70 -10.49
CA PRO A 183 8.12 -20.07 -11.33
C PRO A 183 8.00 -20.79 -12.67
N LYS A 184 6.76 -20.96 -13.12
CA LYS A 184 6.45 -21.42 -14.49
C LYS A 184 5.86 -20.25 -15.27
N PRO A 185 6.69 -19.28 -15.69
CA PRO A 185 6.19 -18.11 -16.38
C PRO A 185 5.53 -18.51 -17.70
N SER A 186 4.30 -18.06 -17.90
CA SER A 186 3.61 -18.13 -19.19
C SER A 186 3.79 -16.80 -19.93
N LEU A 187 4.03 -16.85 -21.24
CA LEU A 187 4.09 -15.64 -22.09
C LEU A 187 2.70 -15.17 -22.54
N ASP A 188 1.67 -15.47 -21.75
CA ASP A 188 0.31 -15.04 -22.03
C ASP A 188 0.13 -13.56 -21.68
N TRP A 189 -0.70 -12.86 -22.44
CA TRP A 189 -0.97 -11.44 -22.23
C TRP A 189 -1.58 -11.20 -20.86
N ASP A 190 -2.52 -12.03 -20.44
CA ASP A 190 -3.17 -11.91 -19.13
C ASP A 190 -2.17 -12.10 -17.98
N TYR A 191 -1.21 -13.02 -18.15
CA TYR A 191 -0.15 -13.24 -17.18
C TYR A 191 0.77 -12.02 -17.08
N LEU A 192 1.23 -11.49 -18.22
CA LEU A 192 2.12 -10.32 -18.24
C LEU A 192 1.43 -9.07 -17.66
N LEU A 193 0.17 -8.84 -18.02
CA LEU A 193 -0.62 -7.74 -17.47
C LEU A 193 -0.80 -7.86 -15.96
N THR A 194 -1.05 -9.07 -15.45
CA THR A 194 -1.20 -9.31 -14.02
C THR A 194 0.13 -9.12 -13.27
N VAL A 195 1.26 -9.57 -13.83
CA VAL A 195 2.59 -9.29 -13.25
C VAL A 195 2.81 -7.78 -13.17
N VAL A 196 2.54 -7.04 -14.24
CA VAL A 196 2.67 -5.57 -14.25
C VAL A 196 1.74 -4.93 -13.23
N ALA A 197 0.51 -5.42 -13.08
CA ALA A 197 -0.43 -4.92 -12.07
C ALA A 197 0.08 -5.15 -10.65
N VAL A 198 0.58 -6.35 -10.33
CA VAL A 198 1.20 -6.68 -9.03
C VAL A 198 2.41 -5.76 -8.76
N LEU A 199 3.30 -5.58 -9.74
CA LEU A 199 4.45 -4.67 -9.59
C LEU A 199 4.02 -3.21 -9.41
N GLY A 200 3.02 -2.77 -10.18
CA GLY A 200 2.51 -1.41 -10.18
C GLY A 200 1.85 -1.02 -8.86
N THR A 201 1.00 -1.90 -8.33
CA THR A 201 0.34 -1.67 -7.04
C THR A 201 1.33 -1.75 -5.88
N THR A 202 2.38 -2.57 -5.98
CA THR A 202 3.42 -2.63 -4.95
C THR A 202 4.26 -1.35 -4.96
N ILE A 203 4.76 -0.89 -6.10
CA ILE A 203 5.70 0.26 -6.13
C ILE A 203 4.95 1.54 -6.51
N SER A 204 3.98 1.90 -5.68
CA SER A 204 3.12 3.05 -5.94
C SER A 204 3.84 4.39 -5.72
N PRO A 205 3.75 5.36 -6.66
CA PRO A 205 4.51 6.61 -6.58
C PRO A 205 4.28 7.44 -5.31
N TYR A 206 3.10 7.36 -4.70
CA TYR A 206 2.79 8.12 -3.49
C TYR A 206 3.62 7.71 -2.27
N LEU A 207 4.09 6.46 -2.22
CA LEU A 207 4.88 5.92 -1.11
C LEU A 207 6.21 6.66 -0.92
N PHE A 208 6.74 7.27 -1.98
CA PHE A 208 8.00 8.01 -1.93
C PHE A 208 7.86 9.34 -1.18
N PHE A 209 6.64 9.81 -0.94
CA PHE A 209 6.35 11.14 -0.40
C PHE A 209 5.90 11.13 1.06
N TRP A 210 5.86 9.96 1.70
CA TRP A 210 5.45 9.79 3.10
C TRP A 210 6.56 10.13 4.11
#